data_AF-A0A2G9C614-F1
#
_entry.id   AF-A0A2G9C614-F1
#
_cell.length_a   1.000
_cell.length_b   1.000
_cell.length_c   1.000
_cell.angle_alpha   90.00
_cell.angle_beta   90.00
_cell.angle_gamma   90.00
#
_symmetry.space_group_name_H-M   'P 1'
#
loop_
_entity.id
_entity.type
_entity.pdbx_description
1 polymer ?
#
loop_
_entity_poly.entity_id
_entity_poly.type
_entity_poly.pdbx_seq_one_letter_code
_entity_poly.pdbx_strand_id
1 'polypeptide(L)' 'MSAEQMTLVEDCEARQAQLSDWELGFVDSIRRQLEAGRSLTPKQAATLDEIWERATARG' A
#
# COMPACT_ATOMS: atom_id res chain seq x y z
N MET A 1 4.49 -15.66 -3.36
CA MET A 1 3.71 -14.50 -3.83
C MET A 1 3.10 -13.84 -2.61
N SER A 2 3.33 -12.56 -2.40
CA SER A 2 2.91 -11.81 -1.21
C SER A 2 1.44 -11.38 -1.32
N ALA A 3 0.51 -12.34 -1.28
CA ALA A 3 -0.93 -12.07 -1.45
C ALA A 3 -1.44 -11.05 -0.42
N GLU A 4 -0.93 -11.10 0.81
CA GLU A 4 -1.28 -10.18 1.90
C GLU A 4 -0.95 -8.72 1.57
N GLN A 5 0.22 -8.49 0.96
CA GLN A 5 0.67 -7.15 0.56
C GLN A 5 -0.17 -6.59 -0.58
N MET A 6 -0.64 -7.45 -1.48
CA MET A 6 -1.53 -7.03 -2.57
C MET A 6 -2.88 -6.58 -2.03
N THR A 7 -3.45 -7.31 -1.07
CA THR A 7 -4.71 -6.92 -0.43
C THR A 7 -4.61 -5.56 0.29
N LEU A 8 -3.49 -5.30 0.97
CA LEU A 8 -3.25 -3.98 1.61
C LEU A 8 -3.21 -2.84 0.58
N VAL A 9 -2.57 -3.06 -0.56
CA VAL A 9 -2.51 -2.11 -1.68
C VAL A 9 -3.91 -1.85 -2.22
N GLU A 10 -4.69 -2.90 -2.52
CA GLU A 10 -6.07 -2.77 -3.02
C GLU A 10 -6.96 -2.00 -2.04
N ASP A 11 -6.82 -2.24 -0.74
CA ASP A 11 -7.56 -1.53 0.30
C ASP A 11 -7.20 -0.04 0.38
N CYS A 12 -5.92 0.28 0.19
CA CYS A 12 -5.44 1.66 0.09
C CYS A 12 -6.03 2.34 -1.15
N GLU A 13 -6.00 1.69 -2.31
CA GLU A 13 -6.57 2.23 -3.55
C GLU A 13 -8.07 2.47 -3.45
N ALA A 14 -8.82 1.55 -2.84
CA ALA A 14 -10.26 1.73 -2.58
C ALA A 14 -10.54 2.96 -1.70
N ARG A 15 -9.58 3.33 -0.83
CA ARG A 15 -9.65 4.47 0.09
C ARG A 15 -8.77 5.63 -0.36
N GLN A 16 -8.42 5.73 -1.64
CA GLN A 16 -7.56 6.79 -2.21
C GLN A 16 -7.93 8.21 -1.77
N ALA A 17 -9.21 8.48 -1.49
CA ALA A 17 -9.68 9.77 -0.98
C ALA A 17 -9.15 10.14 0.43
N GLN A 18 -8.64 9.17 1.19
CA GLN A 18 -8.03 9.36 2.52
C GLN A 18 -6.49 9.41 2.47
N LEU A 19 -5.92 9.22 1.28
CA LEU A 19 -4.48 9.28 1.04
C LEU A 19 -4.09 10.65 0.50
N SER A 20 -2.89 11.09 0.85
CA SER A 20 -2.24 12.25 0.24
C SER A 20 -1.61 11.87 -1.10
N ASP A 21 -1.30 12.86 -1.93
CA ASP A 21 -0.66 12.66 -3.24
C ASP A 21 0.65 11.84 -3.15
N TRP A 22 1.42 12.05 -2.07
CA TRP A 22 2.64 11.29 -1.84
C TRP A 22 2.35 9.81 -1.57
N GLU A 23 1.33 9.51 -0.77
CA GLU A 23 0.98 8.14 -0.42
C GLU A 23 0.34 7.41 -1.59
N LEU A 24 -0.45 8.09 -2.42
CA LEU A 24 -0.94 7.55 -3.68
C LEU A 24 0.22 7.14 -4.59
N GLY A 25 1.24 7.99 -4.72
CA GLY A 25 2.45 7.67 -5.47
C GLY A 25 3.25 6.51 -4.86
N PHE A 26 3.29 6.43 -3.53
CA PHE A 26 3.93 5.31 -2.83
C PHE A 26 3.20 3.99 -3.08
N VAL A 27 1.88 3.95 -2.89
CA VAL A 27 1.03 2.76 -3.10
C VAL A 27 1.11 2.27 -4.56
N ASP A 28 1.07 3.17 -5.55
CA ASP A 28 1.25 2.82 -6.97
C ASP A 28 2.65 2.21 -7.24
N SER A 29 3.71 2.75 -6.63
CA SER A 29 5.06 2.17 -6.74
C SER A 29 5.15 0.77 -6.14
N ILE A 30 4.51 0.54 -5.00
CA ILE A 30 4.44 -0.77 -4.33
C ILE A 30 3.67 -1.77 -5.19
N ARG A 31 2.51 -1.38 -5.72
CA ARG A 31 1.71 -2.19 -6.65
C ARG A 31 2.56 -2.70 -7.81
N ARG A 32 3.26 -1.80 -8.51
CA ARG A 32 4.11 -2.16 -9.66
C ARG A 32 5.23 -3.12 -9.28
N GLN A 33 5.78 -3.01 -8.07
CA GLN A 33 6.79 -3.95 -7.58
C GLN A 33 6.21 -5.35 -7.36
N LEU A 34 5.03 -5.44 -6.73
CA LEU A 34 4.33 -6.70 -6.50
C LEU A 34 3.89 -7.37 -7.81
N GLU A 35 3.36 -6.58 -8.76
CA GLU A 35 2.99 -7.06 -10.11
C GLU A 35 4.20 -7.56 -10.90
N ALA A 36 5.37 -6.92 -10.73
CA ALA A 36 6.64 -7.39 -11.28
C ALA A 36 7.22 -8.64 -10.57
N GLY A 37 6.49 -9.21 -9.60
CA GLY A 37 6.90 -10.38 -8.83
C GLY A 37 8.01 -10.11 -7.82
N ARG A 38 8.28 -8.83 -7.50
CA ARG A 38 9.27 -8.45 -6.50
C ARG A 38 8.64 -8.45 -5.10
N SER A 39 9.45 -8.78 -4.11
CA SER A 39 9.08 -8.65 -2.70
C SER A 39 9.40 -7.25 -2.19
N LEU A 40 8.54 -6.73 -1.31
CA LEU A 40 8.80 -5.46 -0.63
C LEU A 40 9.93 -5.62 0.38
N THR A 41 10.71 -4.56 0.56
CA THR A 41 11.65 -4.48 1.68
C THR A 41 10.88 -4.31 3.00
N PRO A 42 11.49 -4.66 4.16
CA PRO A 42 10.84 -4.48 5.46
C PRO A 42 10.38 -3.04 5.72
N LYS A 43 11.14 -2.04 5.24
CA LYS A 43 10.75 -0.62 5.35
C LYS A 43 9.52 -0.30 4.50
N GLN A 44 9.46 -0.81 3.27
CA GLN A 44 8.33 -0.60 2.40
C GLN A 44 7.06 -1.26 2.93
N ALA A 45 7.18 -2.47 3.49
CA ALA A 45 6.07 -3.15 4.14
C ALA A 45 5.57 -2.34 5.34
N ALA A 46 6.47 -1.91 6.24
CA ALA A 46 6.09 -1.09 7.39
C ALA A 46 5.42 0.24 6.99
N THR A 47 5.93 0.93 5.96
CA THR A 47 5.29 2.15 5.46
C THR A 47 3.93 1.88 4.82
N LEU A 48 3.77 0.77 4.10
CA LEU A 48 2.47 0.36 3.55
C LEU A 48 1.46 0.08 4.69
N ASP A 49 1.89 -0.60 5.74
CA ASP A 49 1.07 -0.89 6.92
C ASP A 49 0.65 0.41 7.62
N GLU A 50 1.57 1.35 7.86
CA GLU A 50 1.26 2.66 8.47
C GLU A 50 0.23 3.46 7.64
N ILE A 51 0.40 3.45 6.31
CA ILE A 51 -0.52 4.12 5.38
C ILE A 51 -1.91 3.47 5.45
N TRP A 52 -1.95 2.13 5.41
CA TRP A 52 -3.19 1.37 5.49
C TRP A 52 -3.91 1.58 6.83
N GLU A 53 -3.18 1.52 7.96
CA GLU A 53 -3.73 1.82 9.28
C GLU A 53 -4.32 3.22 9.31
N ARG A 54 -3.64 4.22 8.76
CA ARG A 54 -4.15 5.59 8.75
C ARG A 54 -5.39 5.76 7.87
N ALA A 55 -5.44 5.07 6.72
CA ALA A 55 -6.58 5.09 5.81
C ALA A 55 -7.80 4.32 6.35
N THR A 56 -7.58 3.34 7.24
CA THR A 56 -8.66 2.52 7.84
C THR A 56 -9.06 2.97 9.25
N ALA A 57 -8.19 3.67 9.98
CA ALA A 57 -8.46 4.17 11.34
C ALA A 57 -9.58 5.22 11.42
N ARG A 58 -10.04 5.76 10.28
CA ARG A 58 -11.15 6.72 10.19
C ARG A 58 -12.46 6.11 9.67
N GLY A 59 -12.55 4.77 9.62
CA GLY A 59 -13.77 4.03 9.31
C GLY A 59 -14.83 4.10 10.40
#